data_AF-A0A538GJH8-F1
#
_entry.id   AF-A0A538GJH8-F1
#
_cell.length_a   1.000
_cell.length_b   1.000
_cell.length_c   1.000
_cell.angle_alpha   90.00
_cell.angle_beta   90.00
_cell.angle_gamma   90.00
#
_symmetry.space_group_name_H-M   'P 1'
#
loop_
_entity.id
_entity.type
_entity.pdbx_description
1 polymer ?
#
loop_
_entity_poly.entity_id
_entity_poly.type
_entity_poly.pdbx_seq_one_letter_code
_entity_poly.pdbx_strand_id
1 'polypeptide(L)'
;VEHLATDELSVGPYVLSNGDLPAMLLLDAVARRLPGALAEGSGELESFSTELDGGLEYPHYTRPAEFRGWSVPDVLLSGDHARVEAWRREHVQ
;
A
#
# COMPACT_ATOMS: atom_id res chain seq x y z
N VAL A 1 -27.07 13.78 12.59
CA VAL A 1 -26.33 14.19 11.38
C VAL A 1 -26.97 15.40 10.72
N GLU A 2 -28.31 15.45 10.62
CA GLU A 2 -29.12 16.41 9.84
C GLU A 2 -28.85 17.93 9.95
N HIS A 3 -28.06 18.41 10.91
CA HIS A 3 -27.82 19.85 11.07
C HIS A 3 -26.35 20.29 11.18
N LEU A 4 -25.41 19.37 11.44
CA LEU A 4 -24.01 19.73 11.72
C LEU A 4 -22.97 18.88 11.00
N ALA A 5 -23.32 17.66 10.60
CA ALA A 5 -22.39 16.78 9.90
C ALA A 5 -22.63 16.92 8.39
N THR A 6 -21.55 17.20 7.65
CA THR A 6 -21.59 17.34 6.19
C THR A 6 -21.63 15.98 5.50
N ASP A 7 -20.86 15.02 6.01
CA ASP A 7 -20.63 13.72 5.39
C ASP A 7 -20.69 12.59 6.42
N GLU A 8 -21.06 11.41 5.95
CA GLU A 8 -20.99 10.15 6.69
C GLU A 8 -20.03 9.21 5.96
N LEU A 9 -19.06 8.65 6.69
CA LEU A 9 -18.03 7.78 6.14
C LEU A 9 -17.99 6.46 6.90
N SER A 10 -17.86 5.37 6.17
CA SER A 10 -17.58 4.04 6.71
C SER A 10 -16.22 3.56 6.24
N VAL A 11 -15.46 2.92 7.14
CA VAL A 11 -14.15 2.30 6.84
C VAL A 11 -14.27 0.81 6.51
N GLY A 12 -15.49 0.26 6.46
CA GLY A 12 -15.76 -1.11 6.02
C GLY A 12 -17.11 -1.67 6.47
N PRO A 13 -17.52 -2.84 5.94
CA PRO A 13 -18.83 -3.45 6.22
C PRO A 13 -18.82 -4.24 7.55
N TYR A 14 -18.47 -3.58 8.65
CA TYR A 14 -18.44 -4.14 10.00
C TYR A 14 -18.77 -3.08 11.05
N VAL A 15 -19.14 -3.50 12.26
CA VAL A 15 -19.55 -2.61 13.36
C VAL A 15 -18.44 -2.52 14.41
N LEU A 16 -18.13 -1.30 14.86
CA LEU A 16 -17.19 -1.02 15.95
C LEU A 16 -17.93 -0.43 17.16
N SER A 17 -17.28 -0.44 18.33
CA SER A 17 -17.87 0.09 19.57
C SER A 17 -18.07 1.60 19.54
N ASN A 18 -17.23 2.34 18.81
CA ASN A 18 -17.31 3.79 18.65
C ASN A 18 -16.58 4.26 17.37
N GLY A 19 -16.49 5.59 17.17
CA GLY A 19 -15.88 6.23 16.00
C GLY A 19 -14.38 6.53 16.11
N ASP A 20 -13.70 6.18 17.20
CA ASP A 20 -12.31 6.59 17.42
C ASP A 20 -11.36 5.89 16.43
N LEU A 21 -11.53 4.59 16.22
CA LEU A 21 -10.72 3.81 15.26
C LEU A 21 -10.96 4.26 13.80
N PRO A 22 -12.20 4.42 13.31
CA PRO A 22 -12.44 5.00 11.99
C PRO A 22 -11.84 6.40 11.80
N ALA A 23 -11.93 7.26 12.83
CA ALA A 23 -11.34 8.60 12.76
C ALA A 23 -9.81 8.55 12.65
N MET A 24 -9.15 7.68 13.41
CA MET A 24 -7.70 7.46 13.32
C MET A 24 -7.28 6.86 11.98
N LEU A 25 -8.06 5.93 11.41
CA LEU A 25 -7.82 5.37 10.07
C LEU A 25 -7.88 6.46 8.99
N LEU A 26 -8.91 7.32 9.04
CA LEU A 26 -9.04 8.43 8.10
C LEU A 26 -7.90 9.42 8.25
N LEU A 27 -7.54 9.78 9.49
CA LEU A 27 -6.41 10.67 9.77
C LEU A 27 -5.13 10.12 9.18
N ASP A 28 -4.81 8.85 9.41
CA ASP A 28 -3.61 8.18 8.89
C ASP A 28 -3.59 8.16 7.35
N ALA A 29 -4.70 7.78 6.73
CA ALA A 29 -4.85 7.73 5.27
C ALA A 29 -4.71 9.11 4.59
N VAL A 30 -5.21 10.17 5.22
CA VAL A 30 -5.15 11.53 4.65
C VAL A 30 -3.84 12.21 5.00
N ALA A 31 -3.38 12.12 6.26
CA ALA A 31 -2.19 12.84 6.72
C ALA A 31 -0.92 12.42 6.00
N ARG A 32 -0.79 11.14 5.60
CA ARG A 32 0.36 10.66 4.80
C ARG A 32 0.48 11.32 3.43
N ARG A 33 -0.60 11.89 2.90
CA ARG A 33 -0.62 12.59 1.61
C ARG A 33 -0.20 14.06 1.74
N LEU A 34 -0.02 14.58 2.96
CA LEU A 34 0.40 15.95 3.16
C LEU A 34 1.88 16.14 2.74
N PRO A 35 2.25 17.31 2.19
CA PRO A 35 3.63 17.60 1.83
C PRO A 35 4.59 17.40 3.00
N GLY A 36 5.65 16.61 2.79
CA GLY A 36 6.67 16.32 3.80
C GLY A 36 6.33 15.21 4.79
N ALA A 37 5.13 14.60 4.72
CA ALA A 37 4.80 13.43 5.53
C ALA A 37 5.53 12.17 5.05
N LEU A 38 5.71 12.03 3.73
CA LEU A 38 6.47 10.98 3.07
C LEU A 38 7.60 11.56 2.22
N ALA A 39 8.62 10.76 1.97
CA ALA A 39 9.64 11.09 0.98
C ALA A 39 9.02 11.12 -0.43
N GLU A 40 9.58 11.95 -1.30
CA GLU A 40 9.14 12.10 -2.69
C GLU A 40 9.11 10.73 -3.41
N GLY A 41 8.03 10.47 -4.15
CA GLY A 41 7.81 9.21 -4.87
C GLY A 41 7.38 8.00 -4.03
N SER A 42 7.42 8.07 -2.70
CA SER A 42 7.15 6.89 -1.84
C SER A 42 5.70 6.40 -1.85
N GLY A 43 4.75 7.23 -2.29
CA GLY A 43 3.33 6.89 -2.37
C GLY A 43 2.80 6.68 -3.79
N GLU A 44 3.67 6.62 -4.80
CA GLU A 44 3.29 6.44 -6.21
C GLU A 44 2.95 4.98 -6.53
N LEU A 45 3.74 4.04 -6.01
CA LEU A 45 3.55 2.60 -6.24
C LEU A 45 3.19 1.93 -4.92
N GLU A 46 1.91 1.90 -4.61
CA GLU A 46 1.34 1.18 -3.48
C GLU A 46 0.02 0.51 -3.86
N SER A 47 -0.48 -0.38 -3.01
CA SER A 47 -1.77 -1.03 -3.27
C SER A 47 -2.88 0.00 -3.45
N PHE A 48 -3.78 -0.23 -4.40
CA PHE A 48 -4.88 0.65 -4.79
C PHE A 48 -4.46 1.99 -5.44
N SER A 49 -3.17 2.19 -5.74
CA SER A 49 -2.68 3.34 -6.51
C SER A 49 -3.15 3.30 -7.96
N THR A 50 -3.13 4.44 -8.64
CA THR A 50 -3.53 4.53 -10.05
C THR A 50 -2.49 3.85 -10.96
N GLU A 51 -1.23 3.91 -10.54
CA GLU A 51 -0.06 3.34 -11.19
C GLU A 51 -0.12 1.80 -11.25
N LEU A 52 -0.87 1.18 -10.34
CA LEU A 52 -1.15 -0.25 -10.31
C LEU A 52 -2.58 -0.59 -10.76
N ASP A 53 -3.28 0.31 -11.46
CA ASP A 53 -4.67 0.15 -11.92
C ASP A 53 -5.65 -0.22 -10.79
N GLY A 54 -5.38 0.23 -9.56
CA GLY A 54 -6.17 -0.09 -8.37
C GLY A 54 -5.91 -1.49 -7.80
N GLY A 55 -4.94 -2.23 -8.32
CA GLY A 55 -4.55 -3.56 -7.86
C GLY A 55 -3.71 -3.57 -6.58
N LEU A 56 -3.36 -4.77 -6.12
CA LEU A 56 -2.47 -4.97 -4.98
C LEU A 56 -1.01 -4.94 -5.42
N GLU A 57 -0.17 -4.42 -4.54
CA GLU A 57 1.26 -4.33 -4.77
C GLU A 57 1.92 -5.71 -4.86
N TYR A 58 2.94 -5.82 -5.71
CA TYR A 58 3.77 -7.01 -5.85
C TYR A 58 4.51 -7.37 -4.54
N PRO A 59 4.89 -8.64 -4.33
CA PRO A 59 5.55 -9.05 -3.10
C PRO A 59 6.97 -8.49 -2.99
N HIS A 60 7.34 -8.10 -1.77
CA HIS A 60 8.65 -7.55 -1.43
C HIS A 60 9.53 -8.58 -0.71
N TYR A 61 10.82 -8.52 -0.99
CA TYR A 61 11.82 -9.39 -0.39
C TYR A 61 12.95 -8.55 0.21
N THR A 62 13.52 -9.03 1.30
CA THR A 62 14.70 -8.44 1.93
C THR A 62 15.64 -9.56 2.37
N ARG A 63 16.82 -9.17 2.86
CA ARG A 63 17.84 -10.12 3.32
C ARG A 63 17.30 -11.01 4.45
N PRO A 64 17.76 -12.28 4.55
CA PRO A 64 18.73 -12.98 3.69
C PRO A 64 18.14 -13.48 2.37
N ALA A 65 19.00 -13.85 1.41
CA ALA A 65 18.58 -14.37 0.09
C ALA A 65 17.86 -15.73 0.16
N GLU A 66 18.13 -16.51 1.21
CA GLU A 66 17.41 -17.74 1.51
C GLU A 66 17.00 -17.72 2.99
N PHE A 67 15.71 -17.97 3.25
CA PHE A 67 15.17 -18.07 4.60
C PHE A 67 14.40 -19.38 4.74
N ARG A 68 14.88 -20.30 5.60
CA ARG A 68 14.25 -21.60 5.86
C ARG A 68 14.03 -22.47 4.59
N GLY A 69 14.93 -22.38 3.61
CA GLY A 69 14.80 -23.07 2.32
C GLY A 69 13.94 -22.34 1.28
N TRP A 70 13.48 -21.12 1.58
CA TRP A 70 12.70 -20.29 0.67
C TRP A 70 13.64 -19.23 0.09
N SER A 71 13.86 -19.30 -1.21
CA SER A 71 14.76 -18.38 -1.91
C SER A 71 14.02 -17.17 -2.46
N VAL A 72 14.66 -16.01 -2.42
CA VAL A 72 14.24 -14.84 -3.18
C VAL A 72 14.27 -15.18 -4.67
N PRO A 73 13.26 -14.79 -5.48
CA PRO A 73 13.28 -15.01 -6.92
C PRO A 73 14.58 -14.51 -7.57
N ASP A 74 15.22 -15.36 -8.39
CA ASP A 74 16.52 -15.06 -9.00
C ASP A 74 16.54 -13.74 -9.78
N VAL A 75 15.42 -13.36 -10.40
CA VAL A 75 15.28 -12.07 -11.09
C VAL A 75 15.50 -10.88 -10.17
N LEU A 76 15.07 -10.95 -8.90
CA LEU A 76 15.26 -9.90 -7.92
C LEU A 76 16.70 -9.82 -7.39
N LEU A 77 17.49 -10.89 -7.60
CA LEU A 77 18.91 -10.95 -7.26
C LEU A 77 19.83 -10.60 -8.45
N SER A 78 19.26 -10.41 -9.65
CA SER A 78 20.01 -10.30 -10.91
C SER A 78 20.69 -8.95 -11.13
N GLY A 79 20.21 -7.88 -10.47
CA GLY A 79 20.61 -6.49 -10.77
C GLY A 79 20.07 -5.95 -12.10
N ASP A 80 19.28 -6.73 -12.85
CA ASP A 80 18.65 -6.28 -14.09
C ASP A 80 17.35 -5.54 -13.78
N HIS A 81 17.43 -4.20 -13.75
CA HIS A 81 16.30 -3.35 -13.42
C HIS A 81 15.10 -3.53 -14.37
N ALA A 82 15.34 -3.78 -15.67
CA ALA A 82 14.25 -3.94 -16.63
C ALA A 82 13.50 -5.26 -16.39
N ARG A 83 14.23 -6.35 -16.10
CA ARG A 83 13.61 -7.63 -15.75
C ARG A 83 12.90 -7.60 -14.41
N VAL A 84 13.45 -6.88 -13.42
CA VAL A 84 12.79 -6.68 -12.12
C VAL A 84 11.47 -5.92 -12.29
N GLU A 85 11.46 -4.85 -13.10
CA GLU A 85 10.26 -4.07 -13.36
C GLU A 85 9.19 -4.88 -14.11
N ALA A 86 9.58 -5.67 -15.11
CA ALA A 86 8.66 -6.58 -15.80
C ALA A 86 8.07 -7.62 -14.84
N TRP A 87 8.90 -8.23 -14.00
CA TRP A 87 8.45 -9.19 -12.99
C TRP A 87 7.47 -8.55 -12.00
N ARG A 88 7.75 -7.34 -11.51
CA ARG A 88 6.86 -6.60 -10.60
C ARG A 88 5.48 -6.39 -11.21
N ARG A 89 5.40 -5.95 -12.47
CA ARG A 89 4.13 -5.76 -13.18
C ARG A 89 3.34 -7.04 -13.37
N GLU A 90 4.01 -8.15 -13.67
CA GLU A 90 3.38 -9.47 -13.81
C GLU A 90 2.81 -10.01 -12.48
N HIS A 91 3.28 -9.49 -11.34
CA HIS A 91 2.90 -9.96 -10.00
C HIS A 91 2.03 -8.96 -9.21
N VAL A 92 1.56 -7.89 -9.86
CA VAL A 92 0.44 -7.07 -9.36
C VAL A 92 -0.81 -7.95 -9.34
N GLN A 93 -1.60 -7.90 -8.25
CA GLN A 93 -2.77 -8.77 -8.07
C GLN A 93 -4.09 -8.03 -8.20
#